data_AF-A0A2G8S7V0-F1
#
_entry.id   AF-A0A2G8S7V0-F1
#
_cell.length_a   1.000
_cell.length_b   1.000
_cell.length_c   1.000
_cell.angle_alpha   90.00
_cell.angle_beta   90.00
_cell.angle_gamma   90.00
#
_symmetry.space_group_name_H-M   'P 1'
#
loop_
_entity.id
_entity.type
_entity.pdbx_description
1 polymer ?
#
loop_
_entity_poly.entity_id
_entity_poly.type
_entity_poly.pdbx_seq_one_letter_code
_entity_poly.pdbx_strand_id
1 'polypeptide(L)'
;MNGEAAKIFVPQGDSGPATAARSPPIVELAHFLVRALSLSYGVLSWTIVTLIFSLLAPLSLVFTPISYLLSPVFILVQALLDVFVFTPYAIVAAVARNLYPVYVFLATAVICALLLGFAARTMSSVIVRVLFTPRPKAKLPVPELEPEREAPPPPEPKEKEKSSLRTGTSKTRTRKRVSIKDERDR
;
A
#
# COMPACT_ATOMS: atom_id res chain seq x y z
N MET A 1 84.31 -22.61 4.97
CA MET A 1 83.66 -21.44 4.31
C MET A 1 82.41 -21.14 5.15
N ASN A 2 82.56 -20.60 6.35
CA ASN A 2 83.04 -19.27 6.77
C ASN A 2 82.04 -18.15 6.43
N GLY A 3 81.74 -17.37 7.47
CA GLY A 3 80.96 -16.12 7.50
C GLY A 3 79.65 -16.35 8.25
N GLU A 4 79.54 -16.24 9.57
CA GLU A 4 80.03 -15.22 10.53
C GLU A 4 79.63 -13.76 10.20
N ALA A 5 79.13 -13.11 11.25
CA ALA A 5 78.79 -11.68 11.42
C ALA A 5 77.41 -11.21 10.95
N ALA A 6 76.50 -10.97 11.90
CA ALA A 6 76.37 -9.64 12.51
C ALA A 6 75.24 -9.64 13.56
N LYS A 7 75.64 -9.68 14.84
CA LYS A 7 74.82 -9.23 15.96
C LYS A 7 74.65 -7.71 15.85
N ILE A 8 73.43 -7.24 15.62
CA ILE A 8 73.07 -5.85 15.90
C ILE A 8 72.38 -5.81 17.26
N PHE A 9 73.14 -5.25 18.19
CA PHE A 9 72.77 -4.86 19.54
C PHE A 9 71.69 -3.77 19.47
N VAL A 10 70.50 -4.03 20.01
CA VAL A 10 69.53 -2.99 20.35
C VAL A 10 69.43 -2.93 21.87
N PRO A 11 69.71 -1.77 22.48
CA PRO A 11 69.75 -1.60 23.93
C PRO A 11 68.34 -1.74 24.52
N GLN A 12 68.22 -2.65 25.47
CA GLN A 12 67.07 -2.78 26.35
C GLN A 12 67.12 -1.61 27.35
N GLY A 13 66.52 -0.49 26.95
CA GLY A 13 66.32 0.67 27.81
C GLY A 13 65.20 0.41 28.80
N ASP A 14 65.59 0.15 30.04
CA ASP A 14 64.73 0.34 31.21
C ASP A 14 64.30 1.81 31.30
N SER A 15 63.01 2.07 31.12
CA SER A 15 62.40 3.30 31.61
C SER A 15 60.91 3.11 31.88
N GLY A 16 60.60 2.92 33.16
CA GLY A 16 59.33 3.32 33.75
C GLY A 16 58.34 2.19 34.03
N PRO A 17 57.89 2.00 35.29
CA PRO A 17 56.67 1.27 35.57
C PRO A 17 55.49 2.14 35.09
N ALA A 18 55.27 2.12 33.78
CA ALA A 18 54.11 2.72 33.14
C ALA A 18 52.90 1.90 33.56
N THR A 19 52.21 2.43 34.57
CA THR A 19 50.76 2.39 34.72
C THR A 19 50.18 0.98 34.73
N ALA A 20 49.91 0.52 35.94
CA ALA A 20 48.77 -0.30 36.28
C ALA A 20 47.52 0.04 35.43
N ALA A 21 47.40 -0.53 34.24
CA ALA A 21 46.12 -0.74 33.59
C ALA A 21 45.46 -1.92 34.32
N ARG A 22 45.06 -1.66 35.57
CA ARG A 22 44.12 -2.49 36.31
C ARG A 22 42.84 -2.49 35.47
N SER A 23 42.67 -3.51 34.62
CA SER A 23 41.34 -3.94 34.23
C SER A 23 40.55 -4.06 35.53
N PRO A 24 39.40 -3.38 35.67
CA PRO A 24 38.70 -3.32 36.95
C PRO A 24 38.44 -4.75 37.41
N PRO A 25 38.72 -5.13 38.68
CA PRO A 25 38.37 -6.47 39.20
C PRO A 25 36.87 -6.79 39.05
N ILE A 26 36.07 -5.76 38.82
CA ILE A 26 34.64 -5.81 38.47
C ILE A 26 34.39 -6.50 37.12
N VAL A 27 35.29 -6.38 36.14
CA VAL A 27 35.13 -6.99 34.80
C VAL A 27 35.37 -8.50 34.83
N GLU A 28 36.28 -8.98 35.69
CA GLU A 28 36.49 -10.41 35.91
C GLU A 28 35.29 -11.05 36.60
N LEU A 29 34.73 -10.38 37.61
CA LEU A 29 33.48 -10.80 38.27
C LEU A 29 32.32 -10.83 37.27
N ALA A 30 32.21 -9.84 36.38
CA ALA A 30 31.18 -9.81 35.35
C ALA A 30 31.34 -10.98 34.35
N HIS A 31 32.56 -11.28 33.90
CA HIS A 31 32.79 -12.43 33.01
C HIS A 31 32.54 -13.78 33.69
N PHE A 32 32.87 -13.89 34.98
CA PHE A 32 32.57 -15.10 35.75
C PHE A 32 31.06 -15.29 35.93
N LEU A 33 30.33 -14.20 36.20
CA LEU A 33 28.86 -14.22 36.31
C LEU A 33 28.20 -14.58 34.98
N VAL A 34 28.67 -14.03 33.86
CA VAL A 34 28.14 -14.34 32.52
C VAL A 34 28.40 -15.79 32.13
N ARG A 35 29.58 -16.34 32.47
CA ARG A 35 29.90 -17.76 32.25
C ARG A 35 29.07 -18.68 33.16
N ALA A 36 28.90 -18.32 34.42
CA ALA A 36 28.06 -19.05 35.37
C ALA A 36 26.58 -19.02 34.96
N LEU A 37 26.08 -17.87 34.48
CA LEU A 37 24.73 -17.73 33.93
C LEU A 37 24.55 -18.55 32.66
N SER A 38 25.54 -18.57 31.76
CA SER A 38 25.44 -19.32 30.50
C SER A 38 25.45 -20.83 30.74
N LEU A 39 26.27 -21.30 31.69
CA LEU A 39 26.30 -22.69 32.12
C LEU A 39 25.01 -23.09 32.84
N SER A 40 24.49 -22.24 33.73
CA SER A 40 23.22 -22.51 34.42
C SER A 40 22.02 -22.48 33.47
N TYR A 41 22.01 -21.58 32.49
CA TYR A 41 20.96 -21.53 31.46
C TYR A 41 21.02 -22.75 30.53
N GLY A 42 22.22 -23.23 30.19
CA GLY A 42 22.41 -24.46 29.42
C GLY A 42 21.88 -25.70 30.16
N VAL A 43 22.23 -25.84 31.45
CA VAL A 43 21.73 -26.94 32.29
C VAL A 43 20.22 -26.83 32.49
N LEU A 44 19.70 -25.62 32.74
CA LEU A 44 18.27 -25.37 32.91
C LEU A 44 17.48 -25.63 31.61
N SER A 45 18.04 -25.27 30.46
CA SER A 45 17.44 -25.56 29.15
C SER A 45 17.40 -27.07 28.90
N TRP A 46 18.47 -27.80 29.22
CA TRP A 46 18.49 -29.25 29.10
C TRP A 46 17.52 -29.95 30.04
N THR A 47 17.41 -29.50 31.29
CA THR A 47 16.44 -30.07 32.25
C THR A 47 15.00 -29.76 31.84
N ILE A 48 14.71 -28.55 31.34
CA ILE A 48 13.39 -28.20 30.82
C ILE A 48 13.04 -29.04 29.59
N VAL A 49 13.95 -29.18 28.63
CA VAL A 49 13.70 -29.97 27.42
C VAL A 49 13.50 -31.44 27.77
N THR A 50 14.31 -32.01 28.66
CA THR A 50 14.15 -33.41 29.10
C THR A 50 12.91 -33.63 29.96
N LEU A 51 12.52 -32.67 30.79
CA LEU A 51 11.27 -32.70 31.56
C LEU A 51 10.06 -32.65 30.61
N ILE A 52 10.06 -31.72 29.65
CA ILE A 52 9.03 -31.63 28.61
C ILE A 52 8.99 -32.95 27.82
N PHE A 53 10.12 -33.46 27.35
CA PHE A 53 10.16 -34.72 26.59
C PHE A 53 9.70 -35.91 27.42
N SER A 54 9.99 -35.93 28.73
CA SER A 54 9.55 -36.98 29.65
C SER A 54 8.05 -36.91 29.96
N LEU A 55 7.46 -35.72 30.06
CA LEU A 55 6.00 -35.54 30.18
C LEU A 55 5.27 -35.82 28.87
N LEU A 56 5.89 -35.49 27.73
CA LEU A 56 5.31 -35.67 26.40
C LEU A 56 5.51 -37.10 25.87
N ALA A 57 6.51 -37.84 26.36
CA ALA A 57 6.77 -39.23 25.96
C ALA A 57 5.58 -40.18 26.19
N PRO A 58 4.95 -40.24 27.39
CA PRO A 58 3.78 -41.10 27.60
C PRO A 58 2.57 -40.60 26.82
N LEU A 59 2.46 -39.28 26.62
CA LEU A 59 1.37 -38.68 25.85
C LEU A 59 1.48 -39.00 24.36
N SER A 60 2.71 -38.96 23.82
CA SER A 60 3.05 -39.33 22.45
C SER A 60 2.75 -40.81 22.18
N LEU A 61 3.01 -41.69 23.14
CA LEU A 61 2.74 -43.13 23.00
C LEU A 61 1.24 -43.41 22.76
N VAL A 62 0.35 -42.62 23.34
CA VAL A 62 -1.12 -42.72 23.16
C VAL A 62 -1.59 -41.93 21.94
N PHE A 63 -1.00 -40.76 21.68
CA PHE A 63 -1.36 -39.93 20.52
C PHE A 63 -0.93 -40.51 19.18
N THR A 64 0.18 -41.25 19.12
CA THR A 64 0.71 -41.82 17.87
C THR A 64 -0.28 -42.81 17.21
N PRO A 65 -0.83 -43.83 17.90
CA PRO A 65 -1.79 -44.74 17.28
C PRO A 65 -3.13 -44.05 16.96
N ILE A 66 -3.58 -43.11 17.79
CA ILE A 66 -4.80 -42.32 17.53
C ILE A 66 -4.61 -41.46 16.28
N SER A 67 -3.46 -40.82 16.14
CA SER A 67 -3.11 -40.01 14.96
C SER A 67 -2.95 -40.87 13.71
N TYR A 68 -2.46 -42.11 13.84
CA TYR A 68 -2.39 -43.06 12.73
C TYR A 68 -3.79 -43.50 12.27
N LEU A 69 -4.71 -43.73 13.20
CA LEU A 69 -6.12 -44.02 12.90
C LEU A 69 -6.85 -42.81 12.29
N LEU A 70 -6.54 -41.59 12.72
CA LEU A 70 -7.11 -40.36 12.16
C LEU A 70 -6.36 -39.86 10.91
N SER A 71 -5.20 -40.41 10.59
CA SER A 71 -4.39 -40.04 9.41
C SER A 71 -5.19 -39.97 8.11
N PRO A 72 -6.01 -40.97 7.73
CA PRO A 72 -6.82 -40.87 6.52
C PRO A 72 -7.81 -39.69 6.54
N VAL A 73 -8.34 -39.34 7.72
CA VAL A 73 -9.24 -38.18 7.87
C VAL A 73 -8.49 -36.88 7.68
N PHE A 74 -7.29 -36.76 8.27
CA PHE A 74 -6.44 -35.57 8.08
C PHE A 74 -6.02 -35.40 6.61
N ILE A 75 -5.63 -36.48 5.94
CA ILE A 75 -5.29 -36.46 4.51
C ILE A 75 -6.49 -36.03 3.68
N LEU A 76 -7.68 -36.56 3.99
CA LEU A 76 -8.91 -36.22 3.27
C LEU A 76 -9.30 -34.75 3.47
N VAL A 77 -9.23 -34.25 4.71
CA VAL A 77 -9.50 -32.84 5.01
C VAL A 77 -8.47 -31.94 4.32
N GLN A 78 -7.19 -32.31 4.35
CA GLN A 78 -6.14 -31.56 3.67
C GLN A 78 -6.35 -31.53 2.14
N ALA A 79 -6.70 -32.67 1.54
CA ALA A 79 -7.03 -32.75 0.13
C ALA A 79 -8.28 -31.92 -0.22
N LEU A 80 -9.32 -31.96 0.61
CA LEU A 80 -10.48 -31.09 0.45
C LEU A 80 -10.09 -29.61 0.53
N LEU A 81 -9.30 -29.21 1.51
CA LEU A 81 -8.89 -27.82 1.69
C LEU A 81 -8.02 -27.34 0.51
N ASP A 82 -7.17 -28.23 -0.02
CA ASP A 82 -6.33 -27.94 -1.17
C ASP A 82 -7.12 -27.77 -2.45
N VAL A 83 -8.08 -28.67 -2.71
CA VAL A 83 -8.93 -28.59 -3.90
C VAL A 83 -9.94 -27.45 -3.80
N PHE A 84 -10.58 -27.27 -2.64
CA PHE A 84 -11.68 -26.31 -2.49
C PHE A 84 -11.24 -24.89 -2.12
N VAL A 85 -10.07 -24.71 -1.50
CA VAL A 85 -9.63 -23.39 -1.02
C VAL A 85 -8.36 -22.95 -1.73
N PHE A 86 -7.29 -23.74 -1.66
CA PHE A 86 -5.99 -23.32 -2.19
C PHE A 86 -5.96 -23.25 -3.72
N THR A 87 -6.55 -24.24 -4.40
CA THR A 87 -6.62 -24.29 -5.85
C THR A 87 -7.38 -23.09 -6.45
N PRO A 88 -8.64 -22.79 -6.06
CA PRO A 88 -9.33 -21.64 -6.61
C PRO A 88 -8.67 -20.32 -6.22
N TYR A 89 -8.11 -20.22 -5.01
CA TYR A 89 -7.35 -19.03 -4.61
C TYR A 89 -6.13 -18.80 -5.51
N ALA A 90 -5.36 -19.85 -5.82
CA ALA A 90 -4.22 -19.76 -6.71
C ALA A 90 -4.61 -19.34 -8.13
N ILE A 91 -5.74 -19.86 -8.63
CA ILE A 91 -6.28 -19.47 -9.94
C ILE A 91 -6.65 -17.98 -9.95
N VAL A 92 -7.40 -17.51 -8.94
CA VAL A 92 -7.78 -16.10 -8.82
C VAL A 92 -6.55 -15.21 -8.70
N ALA A 93 -5.56 -15.60 -7.91
CA ALA A 93 -4.30 -14.87 -7.77
C ALA A 93 -3.51 -14.81 -9.09
N ALA A 94 -3.48 -15.90 -9.86
CA ALA A 94 -2.84 -15.93 -11.17
C ALA A 94 -3.56 -15.02 -12.17
N VAL A 95 -4.90 -15.05 -12.19
CA VAL A 95 -5.71 -14.15 -13.02
C VAL A 95 -5.47 -12.69 -12.62
N ALA A 96 -5.44 -12.39 -11.31
CA ALA A 96 -5.17 -11.05 -10.81
C ALA A 96 -3.78 -10.53 -11.23
N ARG A 97 -2.75 -11.38 -11.22
CA ARG A 97 -1.41 -11.03 -11.71
C ARG A 97 -1.41 -10.68 -13.21
N ASN A 98 -2.20 -11.39 -14.01
CA ASN A 98 -2.34 -11.10 -15.44
C ASN A 98 -3.19 -9.85 -15.71
N LEU A 99 -4.17 -9.56 -14.85
CA LEU A 99 -5.00 -8.36 -14.95
C LEU A 99 -4.26 -7.10 -14.48
N TYR A 100 -3.26 -7.24 -13.61
CA TYR A 100 -2.46 -6.13 -13.10
C TYR A 100 -1.92 -5.20 -14.20
N PRO A 101 -1.18 -5.68 -15.23
CA PRO A 101 -0.69 -4.80 -16.30
C PRO A 101 -1.81 -4.12 -17.08
N VAL A 102 -2.95 -4.80 -17.30
CA VAL A 102 -4.11 -4.22 -17.99
C VAL A 102 -4.72 -3.07 -17.18
N TYR A 103 -4.89 -3.27 -15.87
CA TYR A 103 -5.39 -2.23 -14.97
C TYR A 103 -4.45 -1.03 -14.90
N VAL A 104 -3.14 -1.27 -14.78
CA VAL A 104 -2.12 -0.20 -14.75
C VAL A 104 -2.09 0.57 -16.08
N PHE A 105 -2.20 -0.13 -17.21
CA PHE A 105 -2.28 0.51 -18.52
C PHE A 105 -3.54 1.39 -18.65
N LEU A 106 -4.70 0.88 -18.23
CA LEU A 106 -5.95 1.64 -18.27
C LEU A 106 -5.89 2.87 -17.35
N ALA A 107 -5.38 2.71 -16.14
CA ALA A 107 -5.23 3.80 -15.18
C ALA A 107 -4.30 4.90 -15.71
N THR A 108 -3.15 4.52 -16.28
CA THR A 108 -2.21 5.49 -16.87
C THR A 108 -2.82 6.19 -18.08
N ALA A 109 -3.52 5.46 -18.96
CA ALA A 109 -4.23 6.04 -20.11
C ALA A 109 -5.30 7.07 -19.68
N VAL A 110 -6.09 6.76 -18.65
CA VAL A 110 -7.11 7.68 -18.11
C VAL A 110 -6.45 8.93 -17.50
N ILE A 111 -5.38 8.76 -16.74
CA ILE A 111 -4.63 9.90 -16.16
C ILE A 111 -4.07 10.77 -17.29
N CYS A 112 -3.44 10.18 -18.31
CA CYS A 112 -2.93 10.92 -19.46
C CYS A 112 -4.04 11.67 -20.20
N ALA A 113 -5.20 11.04 -20.42
CA ALA A 113 -6.34 11.67 -21.07
C ALA A 113 -6.90 12.85 -20.25
N LEU A 114 -6.96 12.71 -18.93
CA LEU A 114 -7.37 13.81 -18.04
C LEU A 114 -6.38 14.97 -18.09
N LEU A 115 -5.07 14.69 -18.06
CA LEU A 115 -4.04 15.71 -18.16
C LEU A 115 -4.07 16.42 -19.52
N LEU A 116 -4.17 15.68 -20.62
CA LEU A 116 -4.29 16.26 -21.96
C LEU A 116 -5.57 17.07 -22.13
N GLY A 117 -6.71 16.54 -21.65
CA GLY A 117 -7.98 17.23 -21.70
C GLY A 117 -7.96 18.52 -20.88
N PHE A 118 -7.35 18.49 -19.70
CA PHE A 118 -7.17 19.67 -18.86
C PHE A 118 -6.25 20.69 -19.53
N ALA A 119 -5.10 20.27 -20.06
CA ALA A 119 -4.14 21.12 -20.77
C ALA A 119 -4.76 21.76 -22.03
N ALA A 120 -5.53 21.01 -22.81
CA ALA A 120 -6.24 21.54 -23.97
C ALA A 120 -7.27 22.60 -23.55
N ARG A 121 -7.99 22.38 -22.43
CA ARG A 121 -8.97 23.34 -21.92
C ARG A 121 -8.32 24.61 -21.38
N THR A 122 -7.18 24.50 -20.69
CA THR A 122 -6.44 25.68 -20.21
C THR A 122 -5.84 26.46 -21.39
N MET A 123 -5.21 25.79 -22.35
CA MET A 123 -4.71 26.44 -23.57
C MET A 123 -5.83 27.14 -24.34
N SER A 124 -6.97 26.49 -24.55
CA SER A 124 -8.11 27.11 -25.21
C SER A 124 -8.58 28.37 -24.48
N SER A 125 -8.65 28.32 -23.15
CA SER A 125 -9.04 29.47 -22.33
C SER A 125 -8.03 30.61 -22.42
N VAL A 126 -6.72 30.30 -22.45
CA VAL A 126 -5.65 31.29 -22.60
C VAL A 126 -5.71 31.92 -23.98
N ILE A 127 -5.81 31.12 -25.04
CA ILE A 127 -5.89 31.59 -26.43
C ILE A 127 -7.10 32.53 -26.59
N VAL A 128 -8.27 32.15 -26.07
CA VAL A 128 -9.46 33.00 -26.13
C VAL A 128 -9.25 34.31 -25.38
N ARG A 129 -8.62 34.30 -24.19
CA ARG A 129 -8.32 35.54 -23.44
C ARG A 129 -7.32 36.45 -24.14
N VAL A 130 -6.32 35.87 -24.81
CA VAL A 130 -5.27 36.62 -25.52
C VAL A 130 -5.82 37.21 -26.83
N LEU A 131 -6.54 36.42 -27.63
CA LEU A 131 -7.10 36.87 -28.91
C LEU A 131 -8.32 37.78 -28.72
N PHE A 132 -9.20 37.40 -27.80
CA PHE A 132 -10.38 38.19 -27.45
C PHE A 132 -10.12 38.81 -26.09
N THR A 133 -9.32 39.89 -26.07
CA THR A 133 -9.21 40.73 -24.88
C THR A 133 -10.65 41.09 -24.49
N PRO A 134 -11.15 40.64 -23.32
CA PRO A 134 -12.53 40.86 -22.96
C PRO A 134 -12.71 42.38 -22.93
N ARG A 135 -13.46 42.93 -23.89
CA ARG A 135 -13.90 44.32 -23.81
C ARG A 135 -14.55 44.41 -22.44
N PRO A 136 -14.06 45.27 -21.53
CA PRO A 136 -14.74 45.47 -20.26
C PRO A 136 -16.16 45.79 -20.66
N LYS A 137 -17.10 44.92 -20.25
CA LYS A 137 -18.52 45.27 -20.36
C LYS A 137 -18.62 46.51 -19.50
N ALA A 138 -18.59 47.67 -20.16
CA ALA A 138 -18.89 48.94 -19.54
C ALA A 138 -20.17 48.65 -18.75
N LYS A 139 -20.12 48.85 -17.43
CA LYS A 139 -21.31 48.76 -16.59
C LYS A 139 -22.33 49.65 -17.27
N LEU A 140 -23.22 49.05 -18.07
CA LEU A 140 -24.43 49.72 -18.49
C LEU A 140 -25.08 50.14 -17.17
N PRO A 141 -25.51 51.40 -17.03
CA PRO A 141 -26.30 51.82 -15.89
C PRO A 141 -27.40 50.77 -15.74
N VAL A 142 -27.46 50.14 -14.57
CA VAL A 142 -28.59 49.32 -14.17
C VAL A 142 -29.82 50.15 -14.56
N PRO A 143 -30.70 49.66 -15.46
CA PRO A 143 -31.98 50.30 -15.67
C PRO A 143 -32.61 50.35 -14.29
N GLU A 144 -32.72 51.56 -13.77
CA GLU A 144 -33.39 51.88 -12.53
C GLU A 144 -34.72 51.13 -12.56
N LEU A 145 -34.87 50.15 -11.66
CA LEU A 145 -36.13 49.46 -11.48
C LEU A 145 -37.17 50.55 -11.26
N GLU A 146 -38.13 50.66 -12.18
CA GLU A 146 -39.40 51.27 -11.83
C GLU A 146 -39.86 50.65 -10.50
N PRO A 147 -40.23 51.49 -9.51
CA PRO A 147 -40.64 51.01 -8.21
C PRO A 147 -41.84 50.10 -8.37
N GLU A 148 -41.61 48.86 -7.98
CA GLU A 148 -42.54 47.90 -7.40
C GLU A 148 -43.83 48.56 -6.90
N ARG A 149 -44.83 48.67 -7.78
CA ARG A 149 -46.23 48.83 -7.37
C ARG A 149 -46.67 47.51 -6.75
N GLU A 150 -46.57 47.47 -5.43
CA GLU A 150 -47.64 47.07 -4.52
C GLU A 150 -48.28 45.72 -4.85
N ALA A 151 -47.73 44.67 -4.23
CA ALA A 151 -48.33 43.36 -4.14
C ALA A 151 -49.67 43.38 -3.39
N PRO A 152 -50.69 42.63 -3.85
CA PRO A 152 -51.69 42.08 -2.95
C PRO A 152 -51.16 40.81 -2.23
N PRO A 153 -51.64 40.53 -1.00
CA PRO A 153 -51.02 39.63 -0.02
C PRO A 153 -50.98 38.13 -0.38
N PRO A 154 -50.11 37.36 0.30
CA PRO A 154 -49.72 35.99 -0.06
C PRO A 154 -50.74 34.92 0.39
N PRO A 155 -51.01 33.89 -0.43
CA PRO A 155 -51.53 32.62 0.06
C PRO A 155 -50.39 31.72 0.57
N GLU A 156 -50.65 31.16 1.75
CA GLU A 156 -49.84 30.30 2.61
C GLU A 156 -49.26 29.01 1.98
N PRO A 157 -48.26 28.39 2.65
CA PRO A 157 -47.27 27.50 2.03
C PRO A 157 -47.75 26.06 1.89
N LYS A 158 -47.53 25.47 0.70
CA LYS A 158 -47.54 24.01 0.53
C LYS A 158 -46.11 23.50 0.41
N GLU A 159 -45.61 22.98 1.53
CA GLU A 159 -44.47 22.07 1.59
C GLU A 159 -44.69 20.90 0.62
N LYS A 160 -43.84 20.78 -0.40
CA LYS A 160 -43.43 19.49 -1.00
C LYS A 160 -41.99 19.68 -1.49
N GLU A 161 -40.99 19.20 -0.79
CA GLU A 161 -40.58 17.81 -0.65
C GLU A 161 -39.25 17.66 -1.40
N LYS A 162 -38.25 17.24 -0.62
CA LYS A 162 -36.88 16.95 -1.03
C LYS A 162 -36.85 15.82 -2.07
N SER A 163 -35.68 15.74 -2.72
CA SER A 163 -35.20 14.66 -3.59
C SER A 163 -35.44 14.93 -5.09
N SER A 164 -34.50 14.70 -5.99
CA SER A 164 -33.17 14.10 -5.92
C SER A 164 -32.40 14.52 -7.17
N LEU A 165 -31.09 14.67 -7.00
CA LEU A 165 -30.06 14.24 -7.94
C LEU A 165 -30.51 14.04 -9.40
N ARG A 166 -30.42 15.09 -10.23
CA ARG A 166 -30.60 14.98 -11.68
C ARG A 166 -29.30 15.25 -12.43
N THR A 167 -28.39 14.28 -12.35
CA THR A 167 -27.40 14.03 -13.40
C THR A 167 -28.13 13.50 -14.63
N GLY A 168 -28.20 14.28 -15.71
CA GLY A 168 -28.99 13.90 -16.88
C GLY A 168 -28.71 14.72 -18.12
N THR A 169 -27.73 14.23 -18.89
CA THR A 169 -27.69 14.12 -20.36
C THR A 169 -27.71 15.37 -21.24
N SER A 170 -26.58 15.57 -21.93
CA SER A 170 -26.41 16.44 -23.09
C SER A 170 -27.44 16.13 -24.17
N LYS A 171 -28.24 17.14 -24.53
CA LYS A 171 -29.15 17.10 -25.68
C LYS A 171 -28.35 16.96 -26.98
N THR A 172 -28.29 15.76 -27.53
CA THR A 172 -27.82 15.51 -28.89
C THR A 172 -28.83 16.15 -29.85
N ARG A 173 -28.44 17.26 -30.46
CA ARG A 173 -29.17 18.00 -31.49
C ARG A 173 -29.40 17.09 -32.70
N THR A 174 -30.57 16.50 -32.80
CA THR A 174 -31.03 15.70 -33.93
C THR A 174 -30.97 16.55 -35.19
N ARG A 175 -30.10 16.13 -36.12
CA ARG A 175 -29.91 16.72 -37.44
C ARG A 175 -31.22 16.54 -38.21
N LYS A 176 -31.87 17.65 -38.55
CA LYS A 176 -33.08 17.71 -39.39
C LYS A 176 -32.74 17.05 -40.72
N ARG A 177 -33.26 15.83 -40.96
CA ARG A 177 -33.18 15.17 -42.26
C ARG A 177 -33.95 16.04 -43.25
N VAL A 178 -33.22 16.58 -44.22
CA VAL A 178 -33.78 17.27 -45.37
C VAL A 178 -34.50 16.21 -46.19
N SER A 179 -35.81 16.37 -46.29
CA SER A 179 -36.67 15.66 -47.24
C SER A 179 -36.20 16.04 -48.64
N ILE A 180 -35.65 15.09 -49.38
CA ILE A 180 -35.44 15.22 -50.82
C ILE A 180 -36.81 14.97 -51.44
N LYS A 181 -37.37 16.06 -51.96
CA LYS A 181 -38.61 16.08 -52.73
C LYS A 181 -38.26 15.57 -54.13
N ASP A 182 -38.60 14.32 -54.41
CA ASP A 182 -38.57 13.78 -55.77
C ASP A 182 -39.65 14.50 -56.59
N GLU A 183 -39.21 15.43 -57.42
CA GLU A 183 -40.03 16.00 -58.50
C GLU A 183 -40.10 14.97 -59.63
N ARG A 184 -41.18 14.20 -59.57
CA ARG A 184 -41.81 13.56 -60.71
C ARG A 184 -42.36 14.67 -61.60
N ASP A 185 -41.76 14.90 -62.77
CA ASP A 185 -42.52 15.30 -63.96
C ASP A 185 -41.69 15.23 -65.25
N ARG A 186 -42.27 14.46 -66.19
CA ARG A 186 -42.20 14.53 -67.66
C ARG A 186 -41.02 13.91 -68.41
#